data_AF-A0A1G3KR04-F1
#
_entry.id   AF-A0A1G3KR04-F1
#
_cell.length_a   1.000
_cell.length_b   1.000
_cell.length_c   1.000
_cell.angle_alpha   90.00
_cell.angle_beta   90.00
_cell.angle_gamma   90.00
#
_symmetry.space_group_name_H-M   'P 1'
#
loop_
_entity.id
_entity.type
_entity.pdbx_description
1 polymer ?
#
loop_
_entity_poly.entity_id
_entity_poly.type
_entity_poly.pdbx_seq_one_letter_code
_entity_poly.pdbx_strand_id
1 'polypeptide(L)'
;MINDQEIKNLISQYASNPKTYIKIKEILSEFIYHFPSIGFEVYDEDIKGDFYLYLCERLEKIISDYKIQESAQFKTFFYLVLRRHYLNFIQSRKKNFKTLPIEEAEKIIHEPEENKNLEKISLLFASLTPFQRLILKLRCPDFLMPEDFFELGKFFNKPPSELFSKIDIILEDIRKKEEKRTRILSSKKQSQQSEENIPVASPKAIALFLGVKPNNVSKWLLEIKKTAKAEKNVS
;
A
#
# COMPACT_ATOMS: atom_id res chain seq x y z
N MET A 1 9.15 -6.08 10.90
CA MET A 1 10.28 -5.34 10.26
C MET A 1 11.29 -6.36 9.77
N ILE A 2 11.79 -6.23 8.53
CA ILE A 2 12.78 -7.17 7.96
C ILE A 2 14.13 -6.93 8.64
N ASN A 3 14.69 -7.96 9.28
CA ASN A 3 16.04 -7.94 9.84
C ASN A 3 17.06 -8.21 8.73
N ASP A 4 17.95 -7.24 8.48
CA ASP A 4 18.90 -7.26 7.36
C ASP A 4 19.93 -8.39 7.45
N GLN A 5 20.45 -8.67 8.65
CA GLN A 5 21.44 -9.74 8.84
C GLN A 5 20.78 -11.11 8.70
N GLU A 6 19.59 -11.27 9.26
CA GLU A 6 18.83 -12.51 9.19
C GLU A 6 18.49 -12.87 7.74
N ILE A 7 17.98 -11.91 6.95
CA ILE A 7 17.62 -12.16 5.55
C ILE A 7 18.86 -12.44 4.70
N LYS A 8 19.97 -11.72 4.92
CA LYS A 8 21.25 -11.99 4.22
C LYS A 8 21.78 -13.39 4.51
N ASN A 9 21.71 -13.84 5.76
CA ASN A 9 22.10 -15.19 6.15
C ASN A 9 21.21 -16.24 5.45
N LEU A 10 19.89 -16.03 5.42
CA LEU A 10 18.98 -16.94 4.73
C LEU A 10 19.24 -17.00 3.22
N ILE A 11 19.51 -15.85 2.58
CA ILE A 11 19.83 -15.78 1.15
C ILE A 11 21.17 -16.47 0.86
N SER A 12 22.17 -16.33 1.72
CA SER A 12 23.46 -17.04 1.56
C SER A 12 23.30 -18.58 1.61
N GLN A 13 22.34 -19.06 2.39
CA GLN A 13 22.06 -20.49 2.55
C GLN A 13 21.09 -21.04 1.48
N TYR A 14 20.41 -20.16 0.74
CA TYR A 14 19.39 -20.53 -0.24
C TYR A 14 19.93 -21.40 -1.37
N ALA A 15 21.15 -21.14 -1.84
CA ALA A 15 21.80 -21.97 -2.87
C ALA A 15 21.99 -23.44 -2.44
N SER A 16 22.09 -23.70 -1.13
CA SER A 16 22.39 -25.04 -0.58
C SER A 16 21.19 -25.70 0.09
N ASN A 17 20.12 -24.96 0.41
CA ASN A 17 18.98 -25.49 1.15
C ASN A 17 17.64 -24.89 0.68
N PRO A 18 16.85 -25.62 -0.14
CA PRO A 18 15.56 -25.16 -0.65
C PRO A 18 14.54 -24.77 0.45
N LYS A 19 14.66 -25.33 1.67
CA LYS A 19 13.75 -25.00 2.78
C LYS A 19 13.93 -23.56 3.30
N THR A 20 15.07 -22.93 3.03
CA THR A 20 15.29 -21.53 3.40
C THR A 20 14.45 -20.56 2.55
N TYR A 21 14.08 -20.95 1.32
CA TYR A 21 13.20 -20.14 0.47
C TYR A 21 11.83 -19.91 1.11
N ILE A 22 11.27 -20.95 1.74
CA ILE A 22 9.98 -20.86 2.44
C ILE A 22 10.05 -19.81 3.55
N LYS A 23 11.13 -19.83 4.35
CA LYS A 23 11.36 -18.84 5.41
C LYS A 23 11.54 -17.42 4.86
N ILE A 24 12.29 -17.27 3.77
CA ILE A 24 12.44 -15.96 3.10
C ILE A 24 11.07 -15.45 2.64
N LYS A 25 10.27 -16.31 2.00
CA LYS A 25 8.92 -15.96 1.56
C LYS A 25 8.02 -15.54 2.72
N GLU A 26 8.05 -16.25 3.84
CA GLU A 26 7.31 -15.90 5.06
C GLU A 26 7.71 -14.50 5.56
N ILE A 27 9.01 -14.22 5.70
CA ILE A 27 9.52 -12.92 6.16
C ILE A 27 9.11 -11.77 5.23
N LEU A 28 9.12 -12.00 3.92
CA LEU A 28 8.83 -10.97 2.92
C LEU A 28 7.33 -10.82 2.64
N SER A 29 6.51 -11.81 2.96
CA SER A 29 5.09 -11.89 2.57
C SER A 29 4.28 -10.65 2.93
N GLU A 30 4.32 -10.25 4.21
CA GLU A 30 3.61 -9.08 4.73
C GLU A 30 4.09 -7.80 4.02
N PHE A 31 5.40 -7.66 3.83
CA PHE A 31 5.98 -6.50 3.17
C PHE A 31 5.55 -6.39 1.71
N ILE A 32 5.53 -7.51 0.98
CA ILE A 32 5.08 -7.57 -0.42
C ILE A 32 3.58 -7.21 -0.50
N TYR A 33 2.76 -7.80 0.36
CA TYR A 33 1.32 -7.59 0.36
C TYR A 33 0.93 -6.13 0.63
N HIS A 34 1.62 -5.49 1.57
CA HIS A 34 1.37 -4.10 1.93
C HIS A 34 2.12 -3.08 1.06
N PHE A 35 3.01 -3.52 0.17
CA PHE A 35 3.81 -2.63 -0.66
C PHE A 35 2.98 -1.65 -1.51
N PRO A 36 1.88 -2.06 -2.18
CA PRO A 36 1.03 -1.13 -2.92
C PRO A 36 0.47 -0.01 -2.04
N SER A 37 0.14 -0.31 -0.78
CA SER A 37 -0.36 0.67 0.17
C SER A 37 0.75 1.61 0.67
N ILE A 38 1.94 1.07 0.93
CA ILE A 38 3.09 1.82 1.45
C ILE A 38 3.69 2.75 0.38
N GLY A 39 3.86 2.25 -0.85
CA GLY A 39 4.57 2.97 -1.91
C GLY A 39 3.67 3.82 -2.82
N PHE A 40 2.38 3.50 -2.90
CA PHE A 40 1.47 4.06 -3.91
C PHE A 40 0.07 4.40 -3.38
N GLU A 41 -0.14 4.34 -2.06
CA GLU A 41 -1.42 4.66 -1.39
C GLU A 41 -2.62 3.82 -1.92
N VAL A 42 -2.34 2.61 -2.42
CA VAL A 42 -3.39 1.69 -2.90
C VAL A 42 -3.84 0.77 -1.77
N TYR A 43 -5.09 0.95 -1.34
CA TYR A 43 -5.71 0.19 -0.25
C TYR A 43 -6.70 -0.89 -0.72
N ASP A 44 -6.86 -1.04 -2.04
CA ASP A 44 -7.69 -2.07 -2.63
C ASP A 44 -7.06 -3.47 -2.39
N GLU A 45 -7.80 -4.33 -1.69
CA GLU A 45 -7.33 -5.68 -1.32
C GLU A 45 -7.17 -6.59 -2.54
N ASP A 46 -7.98 -6.41 -3.59
CA ASP A 46 -7.86 -7.21 -4.82
C ASP A 46 -6.56 -6.89 -5.55
N ILE A 47 -6.20 -5.60 -5.60
CA ILE A 47 -4.93 -5.15 -6.21
C ILE A 47 -3.74 -5.66 -5.42
N LYS A 48 -3.83 -5.64 -4.08
CA LYS A 48 -2.77 -6.14 -3.20
C LYS A 48 -2.59 -7.65 -3.34
N GLY A 49 -3.68 -8.40 -3.39
CA GLY A 49 -3.68 -9.84 -3.64
C GLY A 49 -3.07 -10.20 -5.00
N ASP A 50 -3.51 -9.53 -6.06
CA ASP A 50 -2.98 -9.75 -7.41
C ASP A 50 -1.49 -9.43 -7.51
N PHE A 51 -1.07 -8.31 -6.93
CA PHE A 51 0.34 -7.94 -6.92
C PHE A 51 1.19 -8.95 -6.12
N TYR A 52 0.67 -9.42 -4.99
CA TYR A 52 1.34 -10.44 -4.17
C TYR A 52 1.54 -11.74 -4.96
N LEU A 53 0.51 -12.21 -5.68
CA LEU A 53 0.61 -13.39 -6.53
C LEU A 53 1.61 -13.17 -7.68
N TYR A 54 1.51 -12.03 -8.38
CA TYR A 54 2.42 -11.63 -9.44
C TYR A 54 3.88 -11.66 -8.99
N LEU A 55 4.17 -11.18 -7.77
CA LEU A 55 5.52 -11.17 -7.25
C LEU A 55 5.97 -12.55 -6.74
N CYS A 56 5.09 -13.34 -6.12
CA CYS A 56 5.42 -14.69 -5.64
C CYS A 56 6.02 -15.59 -6.72
N GLU A 57 5.51 -15.51 -7.95
CA GLU A 57 6.03 -16.24 -9.11
C GLU A 57 7.45 -15.83 -9.51
N ARG A 58 7.87 -14.62 -9.15
CA ARG A 58 9.15 -14.00 -9.54
C ARG A 58 10.13 -13.89 -8.38
N LEU A 59 9.67 -14.15 -7.16
CA LEU A 59 10.40 -13.93 -5.92
C LEU A 59 11.70 -14.74 -5.88
N GLU A 60 11.67 -15.98 -6.36
CA GLU A 60 12.84 -16.85 -6.42
C GLU A 60 13.98 -16.21 -7.25
N LYS A 61 13.65 -15.74 -8.45
CA LYS A 61 14.61 -15.06 -9.33
C LYS A 61 15.10 -13.73 -8.73
N ILE A 62 14.20 -12.96 -8.11
CA ILE A 62 14.55 -11.70 -7.45
C ILE A 62 15.59 -11.94 -6.35
N ILE A 63 15.43 -13.00 -5.56
CA ILE A 63 16.35 -13.36 -4.48
C ILE A 63 17.69 -13.83 -5.06
N SER A 64 17.69 -14.64 -6.11
CA SER A 64 18.94 -15.11 -6.73
C SER A 64 19.76 -13.97 -7.34
N ASP A 65 19.12 -12.90 -7.80
CA ASP A 65 19.79 -11.74 -8.40
C ASP A 65 20.41 -10.81 -7.33
N TYR A 66 20.07 -10.99 -6.05
CA TYR A 66 20.62 -10.18 -4.96
C TYR A 66 22.08 -10.55 -4.69
N LYS A 67 22.99 -9.58 -4.91
CA LYS A 67 24.39 -9.70 -4.52
C LYS A 67 24.56 -9.17 -3.10
N ILE A 68 24.99 -10.05 -2.19
CA ILE A 68 25.32 -9.67 -0.81
C ILE A 68 26.55 -8.76 -0.87
N GLN A 69 26.33 -7.45 -0.73
CA GLN A 69 27.37 -6.43 -0.60
C GLN A 69 27.30 -5.82 0.80
N GLU A 70 28.44 -5.53 1.41
CA GLU A 70 28.54 -5.04 2.79
C GLU A 70 27.85 -3.68 2.99
N SER A 71 27.83 -2.82 1.97
CA SER A 71 27.32 -1.45 2.06
C SER A 71 25.82 -1.30 1.80
N ALA A 72 25.16 -2.27 1.16
CA ALA A 72 23.75 -2.16 0.77
C ALA A 72 22.85 -2.99 1.68
N GLN A 73 21.85 -2.34 2.28
CA GLN A 73 20.77 -3.03 2.99
C GLN A 73 19.87 -3.76 1.99
N PHE A 74 19.53 -5.02 2.29
CA PHE A 74 18.59 -5.83 1.52
C PHE A 74 17.25 -5.12 1.38
N LYS A 75 16.78 -4.47 2.46
CA LYS A 75 15.52 -3.72 2.44
C LYS A 75 15.49 -2.66 1.34
N THR A 76 16.59 -1.91 1.15
CA THR A 76 16.69 -0.87 0.11
C THR A 76 16.66 -1.48 -1.28
N PHE A 77 17.45 -2.53 -1.50
CA PHE A 77 17.41 -3.29 -2.76
C PHE A 77 15.99 -3.80 -3.05
N PHE A 78 15.38 -4.46 -2.08
CA PHE A 78 14.08 -5.10 -2.24
C PHE A 78 12.98 -4.07 -2.49
N TYR A 79 13.02 -2.93 -1.82
CA TYR A 79 12.09 -1.82 -2.07
C TYR A 79 12.16 -1.32 -3.52
N LEU A 80 13.36 -1.12 -4.06
CA LEU A 80 13.54 -0.68 -5.45
C LEU A 80 13.04 -1.72 -6.46
N VAL A 81 13.29 -2.99 -6.18
CA VAL A 81 12.79 -4.11 -7.00
C VAL A 81 11.27 -4.16 -6.98
N LEU A 82 10.65 -4.08 -5.78
CA LEU A 82 9.21 -4.04 -5.63
C LEU A 82 8.58 -2.87 -6.37
N ARG A 83 9.18 -1.68 -6.29
CA ARG A 83 8.72 -0.49 -7.00
C ARG A 83 8.68 -0.71 -8.51
N ARG A 84 9.77 -1.25 -9.08
CA ARG A 84 9.84 -1.57 -10.51
C ARG A 84 8.80 -2.61 -10.90
N HIS A 85 8.67 -3.69 -10.14
CA HIS A 85 7.69 -4.74 -10.41
C HIS A 85 6.25 -4.25 -10.32
N TYR A 86 5.95 -3.38 -9.35
CA TYR A 86 4.62 -2.80 -9.21
C TYR A 86 4.26 -1.90 -10.39
N LEU A 87 5.19 -1.05 -10.84
CA LEU A 87 4.97 -0.23 -12.04
C LEU A 87 4.71 -1.11 -13.27
N ASN A 88 5.47 -2.18 -13.45
CA ASN A 88 5.26 -3.14 -14.54
C ASN A 88 3.90 -3.85 -14.42
N PHE A 89 3.49 -4.24 -13.22
CA PHE A 89 2.19 -4.85 -12.94
C PHE A 89 1.02 -3.92 -13.29
N ILE A 90 1.11 -2.63 -12.93
CA ILE A 90 0.08 -1.65 -13.28
C ILE A 90 0.05 -1.39 -14.78
N GLN A 91 1.21 -1.34 -15.44
CA GLN A 91 1.28 -1.19 -16.89
C GLN A 91 0.67 -2.39 -17.63
N SER A 92 0.92 -3.63 -17.19
CA SER A 92 0.34 -4.82 -17.81
C SER A 92 -1.17 -4.88 -17.61
N ARG A 93 -1.68 -4.55 -16.41
CA ARG A 93 -3.12 -4.42 -16.16
C ARG A 93 -3.76 -3.39 -17.10
N LYS A 94 -3.15 -2.21 -17.28
CA LYS A 94 -3.67 -1.16 -18.18
C LYS A 94 -3.71 -1.59 -19.65
N LYS A 95 -2.76 -2.42 -20.10
CA LYS A 95 -2.75 -2.97 -21.46
C LYS A 95 -3.87 -4.01 -21.65
N ASN A 96 -4.16 -4.81 -20.63
CA ASN A 96 -5.21 -5.85 -20.69
C ASN A 96 -6.65 -5.29 -20.73
N PHE A 97 -6.87 -4.01 -20.37
CA PHE A 97 -8.17 -3.35 -20.53
C PHE A 97 -8.37 -2.71 -21.92
N LYS A 98 -7.34 -2.65 -22.76
CA LYS A 98 -7.51 -2.27 -24.17
C LYS A 98 -7.90 -3.52 -24.95
N THR A 99 -9.22 -3.74 -25.01
CA THR A 99 -9.92 -4.56 -26.02
C THR A 99 -9.35 -5.95 -26.26
N LEU A 100 -10.02 -6.98 -25.73
CA LEU A 100 -10.06 -8.27 -26.42
C LEU A 100 -10.54 -7.98 -27.86
N PRO A 101 -9.72 -8.27 -28.87
CA PRO A 101 -9.96 -9.49 -29.62
C PRO A 101 -8.72 -10.37 -29.75
N ILE A 102 -9.04 -11.62 -30.05
CA ILE A 102 -8.22 -12.80 -30.29
C ILE A 102 -7.13 -12.52 -31.35
N GLU A 103 -6.05 -13.30 -31.23
CA GLU A 103 -4.91 -13.49 -32.15
C GLU A 103 -3.60 -12.71 -31.90
N GLU A 104 -2.53 -13.50 -32.02
CA GLU A 104 -1.12 -13.13 -32.18
C GLU A 104 -0.32 -12.78 -30.91
N ALA A 105 0.13 -13.86 -30.27
CA ALA A 105 1.41 -13.87 -29.58
C ALA A 105 2.53 -13.57 -30.59
N GLU A 106 3.16 -12.40 -30.52
CA GLU A 106 4.51 -12.22 -31.04
C GLU A 106 5.31 -11.11 -30.31
N LYS A 107 6.46 -11.54 -29.79
CA LYS A 107 7.71 -10.83 -29.48
C LYS A 107 7.66 -9.30 -29.31
N ILE A 108 7.97 -8.81 -28.10
CA ILE A 108 8.71 -7.54 -27.96
C ILE A 108 9.78 -7.65 -26.85
N ILE A 109 11.04 -7.55 -27.30
CA ILE A 109 12.27 -7.37 -26.53
C ILE A 109 12.41 -5.86 -26.17
N HIS A 110 12.73 -5.58 -24.91
CA HIS A 110 13.26 -4.37 -24.23
C HIS A 110 13.28 -2.94 -24.88
N GLU A 111 12.75 -1.97 -24.09
CA GLU A 111 13.11 -0.53 -23.82
C GLU A 111 13.66 0.40 -24.94
N PRO A 112 13.23 1.71 -25.01
CA PRO A 112 13.21 2.67 -23.89
C PRO A 112 12.07 3.72 -23.97
N GLU A 113 10.97 3.53 -23.22
CA GLU A 113 9.95 4.59 -23.06
C GLU A 113 10.09 5.38 -21.75
N GLU A 114 10.84 4.87 -20.76
CA GLU A 114 10.99 5.54 -19.46
C GLU A 114 11.75 6.87 -19.56
N ASN A 115 12.78 6.97 -20.41
CA ASN A 115 13.55 8.21 -20.58
C ASN A 115 12.72 9.34 -21.21
N LYS A 116 11.86 9.04 -22.19
CA LYS A 116 10.99 10.04 -22.83
C LYS A 116 9.94 10.59 -21.85
N ASN A 117 9.51 9.78 -20.87
CA ASN A 117 8.56 10.22 -19.86
C ASN A 117 9.24 11.04 -18.75
N LEU A 118 10.46 10.69 -18.35
CA LEU A 118 11.24 11.47 -17.40
C LEU A 118 11.61 12.86 -17.96
N GLU A 119 11.98 12.94 -19.24
CA GLU A 119 12.24 14.23 -19.91
C GLU A 119 10.98 15.10 -19.97
N LYS A 120 9.81 14.52 -20.29
CA LYS A 120 8.54 15.25 -20.26
C LYS A 120 8.19 15.76 -18.86
N ILE A 121 8.40 14.96 -17.82
CA ILE A 121 8.16 15.37 -16.44
C ILE A 121 9.15 16.48 -16.05
N SER A 122 10.42 16.37 -16.43
CA SER A 122 11.42 17.42 -16.21
C SER A 122 11.04 18.73 -16.89
N LEU A 123 10.59 18.68 -18.15
CA LEU A 123 10.11 19.84 -18.90
C LEU A 123 8.85 20.45 -18.27
N LEU A 124 7.91 19.63 -17.80
CA LEU A 124 6.73 20.09 -17.07
C LEU A 124 7.14 20.77 -15.76
N PHE A 125 8.05 20.18 -14.98
CA PHE A 125 8.57 20.82 -13.77
C PHE A 125 9.27 22.14 -14.07
N ALA A 126 10.06 22.22 -15.14
CA ALA A 126 10.73 23.45 -15.58
C ALA A 126 9.73 24.54 -16.01
N SER A 127 8.59 24.15 -16.59
CA SER A 127 7.53 25.07 -17.01
C SER A 127 6.72 25.65 -15.84
N LEU A 128 6.79 25.03 -14.66
CA LEU A 128 6.05 25.47 -13.47
C LEU A 128 6.74 26.65 -12.78
N THR A 129 5.92 27.56 -12.25
CA THR A 129 6.40 28.64 -11.38
C THR A 129 7.12 28.07 -10.15
N PRO A 130 8.11 28.79 -9.57
CA PRO A 130 8.81 28.33 -8.36
C PRO A 130 7.86 27.91 -7.24
N PHE A 131 6.78 28.67 -7.04
CA PHE A 131 5.73 28.35 -6.06
C PHE A 131 5.01 27.02 -6.33
N GLN A 132 4.61 26.76 -7.59
CA GLN A 132 3.94 25.52 -7.95
C GLN A 132 4.87 24.31 -7.82
N ARG A 133 6.15 24.47 -8.18
CA ARG A 133 7.17 23.42 -7.96
C ARG A 133 7.31 23.10 -6.48
N LEU A 134 7.33 24.12 -5.63
CA LEU A 134 7.44 23.97 -4.20
C LEU A 134 6.25 23.21 -3.59
N ILE A 135 5.02 23.51 -4.04
CA ILE A 135 3.81 22.78 -3.63
C ILE A 135 3.88 21.31 -4.04
N LEU A 136 4.33 21.01 -5.26
CA LEU A 136 4.50 19.62 -5.70
C LEU A 136 5.55 18.88 -4.89
N LYS A 137 6.68 19.54 -4.58
CA LYS A 137 7.72 18.98 -3.71
C LYS A 137 7.20 18.73 -2.29
N LEU A 138 6.34 19.59 -1.75
CA LEU A 138 5.69 19.35 -0.45
C LEU A 138 4.78 18.12 -0.44
N ARG A 139 4.21 17.75 -1.60
CA ARG A 139 3.40 16.52 -1.74
C ARG A 139 4.25 15.27 -1.91
N CYS A 140 5.48 15.41 -2.38
CA CYS A 140 6.43 14.32 -2.59
C CYS A 140 7.74 14.63 -1.85
N PRO A 141 7.81 14.34 -0.53
CA PRO A 141 8.89 14.82 0.34
C PRO A 141 10.29 14.33 -0.07
N ASP A 142 10.38 13.23 -0.82
CA ASP A 142 11.64 12.72 -1.37
C ASP A 142 12.34 13.69 -2.33
N PHE A 143 11.63 14.71 -2.85
CA PHE A 143 12.17 15.73 -3.75
C PHE A 143 12.44 17.08 -3.06
N LEU A 144 12.20 17.18 -1.75
CA LEU A 144 12.55 18.38 -0.97
C LEU A 144 14.04 18.41 -0.73
N MET A 145 14.67 19.48 -1.21
CA MET A 145 16.07 19.79 -0.96
C MET A 145 16.19 20.85 0.15
N PRO A 146 17.32 20.93 0.86
CA PRO A 146 17.53 21.96 1.88
C PRO A 146 17.28 23.39 1.38
N GLU A 147 17.57 23.66 0.11
CA GLU A 147 17.38 24.96 -0.54
C GLU A 147 15.90 25.35 -0.64
N ASP A 148 15.00 24.37 -0.80
CA ASP A 148 13.56 24.59 -0.90
C ASP A 148 12.98 25.17 0.40
N PHE A 149 13.61 24.91 1.55
CA PHE A 149 13.20 25.47 2.84
C PHE A 149 13.47 26.97 2.96
N PHE A 150 14.47 27.49 2.24
CA PHE A 150 14.68 28.93 2.15
C PHE A 150 13.60 29.61 1.31
N GLU A 151 13.13 28.96 0.24
CA GLU A 151 12.01 29.44 -0.56
C GLU A 151 10.69 29.39 0.23
N LEU A 152 10.43 28.30 0.96
CA LEU A 152 9.30 28.20 1.88
C LEU A 152 9.36 29.30 2.94
N GLY A 153 10.54 29.56 3.50
CA GLY A 153 10.75 30.63 4.47
C GLY A 153 10.35 31.99 3.94
N LYS A 154 10.70 32.31 2.69
CA LYS A 154 10.28 33.55 2.02
C LYS A 154 8.77 33.62 1.82
N PHE A 155 8.12 32.51 1.43
CA PHE A 155 6.66 32.48 1.22
C PHE A 155 5.86 32.61 2.51
N PHE A 156 6.28 31.94 3.58
CA PHE A 156 5.60 31.98 4.87
C PHE A 156 6.07 33.13 5.77
N ASN A 157 7.00 33.94 5.28
CA ASN A 157 7.67 35.03 5.99
C ASN A 157 8.26 34.57 7.33
N LYS A 158 8.96 33.43 7.29
CA LYS A 158 9.53 32.76 8.46
C LYS A 158 10.98 32.35 8.20
N PRO A 159 11.84 32.37 9.22
CA PRO A 159 13.18 31.83 9.08
C PRO A 159 13.10 30.30 8.90
N PRO A 160 13.98 29.69 8.08
CA PRO A 160 14.02 28.25 7.88
C PRO A 160 14.10 27.45 9.19
N SER A 161 14.79 27.97 10.21
CA SER A 161 14.88 27.36 11.55
C SER A 161 13.53 27.17 12.24
N GLU A 162 12.58 28.09 12.04
CA GLU A 162 11.23 27.97 12.57
C GLU A 162 10.41 26.93 11.77
N LEU A 163 10.68 26.76 10.48
CA LEU A 163 10.03 25.74 9.66
C LEU A 163 10.49 24.33 10.05
N PHE A 164 11.80 24.13 10.25
CA PHE A 164 12.35 22.83 10.69
C PHE A 164 11.78 22.41 12.04
N SER A 165 11.76 23.31 13.03
CA SER A 165 11.22 22.98 14.35
C SER A 165 9.73 22.62 14.31
N LYS A 166 8.94 23.23 13.42
CA LYS A 166 7.54 22.84 13.21
C LYS A 166 7.38 21.49 12.53
N ILE A 167 8.27 21.15 11.59
CA ILE A 167 8.25 19.84 10.92
C ILE A 167 8.54 18.73 11.92
N ASP A 168 9.54 18.91 12.79
CA ASP A 168 9.86 17.94 13.84
C ASP A 168 8.67 17.70 14.78
N ILE A 169 7.97 18.78 15.16
CA ILE A 169 6.74 18.69 15.97
C ILE A 169 5.64 17.91 15.23
N ILE A 170 5.42 18.19 13.94
CA ILE A 170 4.41 17.51 13.12
C ILE A 170 4.75 16.02 12.97
N LEU A 171 6.01 15.69 12.71
CA LEU A 171 6.47 14.30 12.59
C LEU A 171 6.29 13.53 13.90
N GLU A 172 6.63 14.14 15.05
CA GLU A 172 6.38 13.55 16.36
C GLU A 172 4.88 13.39 16.66
N ASP A 173 4.04 14.34 16.27
CA ASP A 173 2.59 14.22 16.42
C ASP A 173 1.99 13.12 15.54
N ILE A 174 2.49 12.94 14.32
CA ILE A 174 2.12 11.84 13.43
C ILE A 174 2.51 10.51 14.07
N ARG A 175 3.76 10.40 14.53
CA ARG A 175 4.27 9.20 15.22
C ARG A 175 3.44 8.85 16.45
N LYS A 176 3.13 9.82 17.32
CA LYS A 176 2.25 9.62 18.49
C LYS A 176 0.85 9.20 18.10
N LYS A 177 0.29 9.73 17.01
CA LYS A 177 -1.02 9.31 16.48
C LYS A 177 -0.98 7.86 15.98
N GLU A 178 0.08 7.45 15.32
CA GLU A 178 0.27 6.07 14.87
C GLU A 178 0.45 5.11 16.03
N GLU A 179 1.25 5.46 17.03
CA GLU A 179 1.42 4.67 18.27
C GLU A 179 0.10 4.54 19.05
N LYS A 180 -0.72 5.59 19.07
CA LYS A 180 -2.05 5.53 19.69
C LYS A 180 -3.00 4.63 18.89
N ARG A 181 -2.94 4.65 17.56
CA ARG A 181 -3.73 3.75 16.69
C ARG A 181 -3.32 2.29 16.88
N THR A 182 -2.03 1.98 16.93
CA THR A 182 -1.55 0.62 17.14
C THR A 182 -1.92 0.08 18.52
N ARG A 183 -1.86 0.90 19.58
CA ARG A 183 -2.35 0.54 20.92
C ARG A 183 -3.85 0.26 20.99
N ILE A 184 -4.66 1.03 20.25
CA ILE A 184 -6.12 0.81 20.17
C ILE A 184 -6.44 -0.48 19.39
N LEU A 185 -5.67 -0.80 18.36
CA LEU A 185 -5.82 -2.07 17.64
C LEU A 185 -5.39 -3.28 18.48
N SER A 186 -4.32 -3.16 19.28
CA SER A 186 -3.89 -4.24 20.16
C SER A 186 -4.84 -4.48 21.33
N SER A 187 -5.46 -3.43 21.89
CA SER A 187 -6.46 -3.58 22.95
C SER A 187 -7.78 -4.15 22.44
N LYS A 188 -8.19 -3.86 21.20
CA LYS A 188 -9.36 -4.52 20.57
C LYS A 188 -9.15 -6.02 20.31
N LYS A 189 -7.92 -6.46 20.02
CA LYS A 189 -7.62 -7.89 19.82
C LYS A 189 -7.69 -8.70 21.12
N GLN A 190 -7.44 -8.10 22.28
CA GLN A 190 -7.60 -8.76 23.58
C GLN A 190 -9.05 -8.86 24.06
N SER A 191 -9.97 -8.05 23.52
CA SER A 191 -11.41 -8.11 23.85
C SER A 191 -12.23 -9.00 22.90
N GLN A 192 -11.59 -9.72 21.96
CA GLN A 192 -12.27 -10.60 20.99
C GLN A 192 -11.79 -12.06 21.03
N GLN A 193 -11.18 -12.49 22.14
CA GLN A 193 -10.99 -13.92 22.47
C GLN A 193 -11.90 -14.33 23.63
N SER A 194 -13.20 -14.12 23.47
CA SER A 194 -14.25 -14.90 24.13
C SER A 194 -15.55 -14.64 23.37
N GLU A 195 -16.14 -15.71 22.86
CA GLU A 195 -17.40 -15.80 22.10
C GLU A 195 -17.32 -15.54 20.58
N GLU A 196 -17.05 -16.62 19.84
CA GLU A 196 -17.78 -16.88 18.59
C GLU A 196 -19.26 -17.02 18.92
N ASN A 197 -19.99 -15.92 18.82
CA ASN A 197 -21.42 -15.93 18.56
C ASN A 197 -21.71 -14.78 17.60
N ILE A 198 -22.20 -15.13 16.41
CA ILE A 198 -22.61 -14.17 15.39
C ILE A 198 -23.64 -13.22 16.03
N PRO A 199 -23.34 -11.91 16.20
CA PRO A 199 -24.31 -11.02 16.81
C PRO A 199 -25.37 -10.70 15.77
N VAL A 200 -26.53 -11.33 15.90
CA VAL A 200 -27.76 -10.86 15.25
C VAL A 200 -28.03 -9.47 15.83
N ALA A 201 -27.82 -8.43 15.03
CA ALA A 201 -27.96 -7.05 15.46
C ALA A 201 -29.35 -6.81 16.06
N SER A 202 -29.36 -6.38 17.33
CA SER A 202 -30.58 -6.05 18.06
C SER A 202 -31.40 -5.00 17.28
N PRO A 203 -32.73 -5.16 17.14
CA PRO A 203 -33.59 -4.18 16.46
C PRO A 203 -33.47 -2.75 16.99
N LYS A 204 -33.07 -2.59 18.27
CA LYS A 204 -32.79 -1.27 18.85
C LYS A 204 -31.52 -0.62 18.28
N ALA A 205 -30.48 -1.40 18.00
CA ALA A 205 -29.23 -0.90 17.42
C ALA A 205 -29.44 -0.45 15.96
N ILE A 206 -30.20 -1.22 15.19
CA ILE A 206 -30.58 -0.88 13.81
C ILE A 206 -31.47 0.38 13.78
N ALA A 207 -32.43 0.47 14.71
CA ALA A 207 -33.30 1.64 14.85
C ALA A 207 -32.52 2.92 15.19
N LEU A 208 -31.51 2.82 16.06
CA LEU A 208 -30.69 3.96 16.47
C LEU A 208 -29.73 4.41 15.36
N PHE A 209 -29.25 3.49 14.53
CA PHE A 209 -28.44 3.79 13.35
C PHE A 209 -29.25 4.46 12.23
N LEU A 210 -30.50 4.04 12.02
CA LEU A 210 -31.38 4.55 10.96
C LEU A 210 -32.24 5.75 11.39
N GLY A 211 -32.21 6.13 12.68
CA GLY A 211 -33.03 7.23 13.21
C GLY A 211 -34.54 6.96 13.21
N VAL A 212 -34.96 5.69 13.17
CA VAL A 212 -36.38 5.29 13.08
C VAL A 212 -36.84 4.66 14.40
N LYS A 213 -38.12 4.85 14.77
CA LYS A 213 -38.66 4.22 15.98
C LYS A 213 -38.55 2.67 15.90
N PRO A 214 -38.12 1.98 16.98
CA PRO A 214 -37.83 0.55 16.98
C PRO A 214 -38.99 -0.34 16.51
N ASN A 215 -40.23 0.07 16.77
CA ASN A 215 -41.42 -0.69 16.40
C ASN A 215 -41.64 -0.80 14.88
N ASN A 216 -41.10 0.14 14.09
CA ASN A 216 -41.19 0.09 12.63
C ASN A 216 -40.15 -0.86 12.02
N VAL A 217 -38.96 -0.94 12.62
CA VAL A 217 -37.89 -1.86 12.20
C VAL A 217 -38.32 -3.31 12.39
N SER A 218 -39.00 -3.62 13.49
CA SER A 218 -39.53 -4.97 13.75
C SER A 218 -40.59 -5.40 12.73
N LYS A 219 -41.48 -4.49 12.30
CA LYS A 219 -42.46 -4.79 11.24
C LYS A 219 -41.81 -5.00 9.89
N TRP A 220 -40.83 -4.16 9.54
CA TRP A 220 -40.09 -4.26 8.28
C TRP A 220 -39.28 -5.57 8.18
N LEU A 221 -38.60 -5.98 9.25
CA LEU A 221 -37.90 -7.27 9.31
C LEU A 221 -38.86 -8.48 9.21
N LEU A 222 -40.10 -8.34 9.67
CA LEU A 222 -41.14 -9.36 9.55
C LEU A 222 -41.66 -9.48 8.11
N GLU A 223 -41.76 -8.37 7.36
CA GLU A 223 -42.10 -8.38 5.94
C GLU A 223 -41.00 -9.02 5.09
N ILE A 224 -39.73 -8.67 5.33
CA ILE A 224 -38.59 -9.28 4.62
C ILE A 224 -38.53 -10.80 4.85
N LYS A 225 -38.82 -11.25 6.08
CA LYS A 225 -38.90 -12.69 6.37
C LYS A 225 -40.07 -13.37 5.67
N LYS A 226 -41.18 -12.68 5.42
CA LYS A 226 -42.32 -13.21 4.67
C LYS A 226 -42.01 -13.31 3.18
N THR A 227 -41.36 -12.31 2.58
CA THR A 227 -40.99 -12.33 1.15
C THR A 227 -39.92 -13.38 0.87
N ALA A 228 -38.89 -13.49 1.72
CA ALA A 228 -37.85 -14.53 1.59
C ALA A 228 -38.40 -15.97 1.75
N LYS A 229 -39.51 -16.16 2.47
CA LYS A 229 -40.18 -17.46 2.61
C LYS A 229 -41.11 -17.78 1.44
N ALA A 230 -41.65 -16.75 0.76
CA ALA A 230 -42.45 -16.92 -0.45
C ALA A 230 -41.58 -17.31 -1.65
N GLU A 231 -40.38 -16.74 -1.80
CA GLU A 231 -39.44 -17.08 -2.88
C GLU A 231 -38.90 -18.51 -2.79
N LYS A 232 -38.76 -19.06 -1.58
CA LYS A 232 -38.33 -20.45 -1.37
C LYS A 232 -39.38 -21.53 -1.71
N ASN A 233 -40.63 -21.15 -1.92
CA ASN A 233 -41.73 -22.08 -2.24
C ASN A 233 -42.10 -22.06 -3.74
N VAL A 234 -41.37 -21.31 -4.57
CA VAL A 234 -41.58 -21.19 -6.03
C VAL A 234 -40.40 -21.80 -6.81
N SER A 235 -39.55 -22.60 -6.17
CA SER A 235 -38.46 -23.36 -6.80
C SER A 235 -38.55 -24.84 -6.47
#